data_AF-A0A7C4CJU4-F1
#
_entry.id   AF-A0A7C4CJU4-F1
#
_cell.length_a   1.000
_cell.length_b   1.000
_cell.length_c   1.000
_cell.angle_alpha   90.00
_cell.angle_beta   90.00
_cell.angle_gamma   90.00
#
_symmetry.space_group_name_H-M   'P 1'
#
loop_
_entity.id
_entity.type
_entity.pdbx_description
1 polymer ?
#
loop_
_entity_poly.entity_id
_entity_poly.type
_entity_poly.pdbx_seq_one_letter_code
_entity_poly.pdbx_strand_id
1 'polypeptide(L)' 'MLEERSAGAVVFYLSEGLIEYLLLHYEAGHWDFPKGAIEEGETELDTVRREVWEETGLDKIEIIKDFRKEIE' A
#
# COMPACT_ATOMS: atom_id res chain seq x y z
N MET A 1 -24.91 -5.86 3.05
CA MET A 1 -24.04 -4.97 2.26
C MET A 1 -22.76 -5.75 2.08
N LEU A 2 -22.23 -5.86 0.86
CA LEU A 2 -20.89 -6.40 0.66
C LEU A 2 -19.93 -5.40 1.31
N GLU A 3 -19.21 -5.85 2.32
CA GLU A 3 -18.18 -5.07 2.99
C GLU A 3 -16.94 -5.12 2.10
N GLU A 4 -16.64 -4.01 1.42
CA GLU A 4 -15.41 -3.88 0.63
C GLU A 4 -14.27 -3.53 1.58
N ARG A 5 -13.27 -4.42 1.64
CA ARG A 5 -12.04 -4.21 2.40
C ARG A 5 -10.91 -3.94 1.43
N SER A 6 -10.07 -2.97 1.78
CA SER A 6 -8.86 -2.62 1.04
C SER A 6 -7.62 -2.84 1.89
N ALA A 7 -6.50 -3.15 1.24
CA ALA A 7 -5.20 -3.23 1.88
C ALA A 7 -4.19 -2.39 1.08
N GLY A 8 -3.21 -1.82 1.77
CA GLY A 8 -2.21 -0.92 1.20
C GLY A 8 -0.99 -0.78 2.10
N ALA A 9 -0.02 0.02 1.67
CA ALA A 9 1.23 0.18 2.39
C ALA A 9 1.66 1.64 2.51
N VAL A 10 2.13 2.00 3.71
CA VAL A 10 2.96 3.18 3.92
C VAL A 10 4.37 2.83 3.43
N VAL A 11 4.63 3.06 2.15
CA VAL A 11 5.95 2.81 1.54
C VAL A 11 6.87 3.96 1.89
N PHE A 12 8.07 3.64 2.39
CA PHE A 12 9.11 4.62 2.65
C PHE A 12 10.47 4.15 2.17
N TYR A 13 11.36 5.11 1.92
CA TYR A 13 12.75 4.91 1.56
C TYR A 13 13.63 5.62 2.58
N LEU A 14 14.69 4.94 3.05
CA LEU A 14 15.66 5.49 3.98
C LEU A 14 16.99 5.71 3.25
N SER A 15 17.44 6.96 3.17
CA SER A 15 18.74 7.32 2.60
C SER A 15 19.43 8.39 3.45
N GLU A 16 20.69 8.15 3.80
CA GLU A 16 21.51 9.08 4.58
C GLU A 16 20.86 9.58 5.89
N GLY A 17 20.03 8.73 6.53
CA GLY A 17 19.32 9.07 7.76
C GLY A 17 18.03 9.88 7.56
N LEU A 18 17.63 10.14 6.32
CA LEU A 18 16.37 10.77 5.95
C LEU A 18 15.36 9.73 5.49
N ILE A 19 14.12 9.88 5.96
CA ILE A 19 12.99 9.03 5.56
C ILE A 19 12.13 9.83 4.57
N GLU A 20 11.89 9.23 3.41
CA GLU A 20 10.98 9.73 2.38
C GLU A 20 9.78 8.78 2.27
N TYR A 21 8.57 9.31 2.18
CA TYR A 21 7.34 8.53 2.03
C TYR A 21 6.80 8.64 0.62
N LEU A 22 6.33 7.52 0.06
CA LEU A 22 5.66 7.51 -1.23
C LEU A 22 4.17 7.82 -1.04
N LEU A 23 3.73 8.90 -1.68
CA LEU A 23 2.32 9.26 -1.82
C LEU A 23 1.97 9.30 -3.31
N LEU A 24 0.79 8.82 -3.65
CA LEU A 24 0.26 8.84 -5.00
C LEU A 24 -0.77 9.97 -5.12
N HIS A 25 -0.70 10.72 -6.21
CA HIS A 25 -1.71 11.74 -6.53
C HIS A 25 -2.74 11.12 -7.48
N TYR A 26 -3.88 10.75 -6.93
CA TYR A 26 -4.95 10.11 -7.68
C TYR A 26 -5.68 11.13 -8.57
N GLU A 27 -6.28 10.64 -9.67
CA GLU A 27 -7.02 11.49 -10.62
C GLU A 27 -8.16 12.29 -9.97
N ALA A 28 -8.71 11.76 -8.87
CA ALA A 28 -9.71 12.44 -8.04
C ALA A 28 -9.16 13.63 -7.22
N GLY A 29 -7.87 13.98 -7.37
CA GLY A 29 -7.25 15.18 -6.80
C GLY A 29 -6.83 15.07 -5.33
N HIS A 30 -6.70 13.86 -4.80
CA HIS A 30 -6.22 13.60 -3.44
C HIS A 30 -4.91 12.83 -3.44
N TRP A 31 -4.18 12.96 -2.34
CA TRP A 31 -2.97 12.18 -2.08
C TRP A 31 -3.30 11.05 -1.13
N ASP A 32 -2.83 9.86 -1.44
CA ASP A 32 -2.96 8.71 -0.55
C ASP A 32 -1.77 7.75 -0.73
N PHE A 33 -1.68 6.76 0.15
CA PHE A 33 -0.75 5.66 0.03
C PHE A 33 -1.23 4.65 -1.03
N PRO A 34 -0.31 3.88 -1.65
CA PRO A 34 -0.69 2.81 -2.56
C PRO A 34 -1.56 1.76 -1.86
N LYS A 35 -2.73 1.48 -2.44
CA LYS A 35 -3.75 0.59 -1.85
C LYS A 35 -4.81 0.22 -2.87
N GLY A 36 -5.48 -0.90 -2.63
CA GLY A 36 -6.69 -1.25 -3.36
C GLY A 36 -7.46 -2.39 -2.73
N ALA A 37 -8.46 -2.89 -3.46
CA ALA A 37 -9.41 -3.88 -2.95
C ALA A 37 -8.73 -5.23 -2.74
N ILE A 38 -9.10 -5.94 -1.68
CA ILE A 38 -8.68 -7.33 -1.49
C ILE A 38 -9.51 -8.20 -2.46
N GLU A 39 -8.83 -8.89 -3.37
CA GLU A 39 -9.50 -9.77 -4.33
C GLU A 39 -9.77 -11.18 -3.75
N GLU A 40 -10.63 -11.95 -4.43
CA GLU A 40 -10.97 -13.31 -3.99
C GLU A 40 -9.74 -14.22 -3.93
N GLY A 41 -9.44 -14.74 -2.75
CA GLY A 41 -8.32 -15.63 -2.51
C GLY A 41 -7.01 -14.94 -2.13
N GLU A 42 -6.97 -13.61 -2.08
CA GLU A 42 -5.80 -12.86 -1.60
C GLU A 42 -5.74 -12.79 -0.07
N THR A 43 -4.53 -12.86 0.48
CA THR A 43 -4.29 -12.33 1.83
C THR A 43 -4.09 -10.81 1.76
N GLU A 44 -4.26 -10.09 2.88
CA GLU A 44 -3.97 -8.65 2.96
C GLU A 44 -2.56 -8.33 2.41
N LEU A 45 -1.60 -9.23 2.63
CA LEU A 45 -0.22 -9.03 2.20
C LEU A 45 -0.02 -9.30 0.69
N ASP A 46 -0.80 -10.21 0.11
CA ASP A 46 -0.80 -10.44 -1.34
C ASP A 46 -1.36 -9.22 -2.06
N THR A 47 -2.51 -8.69 -1.57
CA THR A 47 -3.10 -7.44 -2.06
C THR A 47 -2.12 -6.28 -1.97
N VAL A 48 -1.44 -6.08 -0.83
CA VAL A 48 -0.43 -5.03 -0.67
C VAL A 48 0.68 -5.13 -1.72
N ARG A 49 1.20 -6.34 -1.97
CA ARG A 49 2.26 -6.52 -2.97
C ARG A 49 1.78 -6.25 -4.38
N ARG A 50 0.58 -6.72 -4.74
CA ARG A 50 -0.03 -6.50 -6.05
C ARG A 50 -0.28 -5.00 -6.29
N GLU A 51 -1.00 -4.35 -5.40
CA GLU A 51 -1.39 -2.93 -5.53
C GLU A 51 -0.17 -2.00 -5.57
N VAL A 52 0.83 -2.21 -4.69
CA VAL A 52 2.07 -1.43 -4.74
C VAL A 52 2.77 -1.62 -6.08
N TRP A 53 2.82 -2.83 -6.64
CA TRP A 53 3.42 -3.05 -7.94
C TRP A 53 2.61 -2.43 -9.08
N GLU A 54 1.28 -2.58 -9.08
CA GLU A 54 0.39 -2.05 -10.14
C GLU A 54 0.40 -0.52 -10.20
N GLU A 55 0.35 0.16 -9.05
CA GLU A 55 0.26 1.61 -9.00
C GLU A 55 1.61 2.32 -9.10
N THR A 56 2.71 1.65 -8.75
CA THR A 56 4.03 2.29 -8.59
C THR A 56 5.16 1.63 -9.38
N GLY A 57 4.98 0.39 -9.83
CA GLY A 57 6.01 -0.41 -10.50
C GLY A 57 7.06 -1.01 -9.56
N LEU A 58 6.95 -0.83 -8.23
CA LEU A 58 7.91 -1.35 -7.26
C LEU A 58 7.68 -2.85 -7.02
N ASP A 59 8.57 -3.69 -7.55
CA ASP A 59 8.50 -5.15 -7.44
C ASP A 59 9.36 -5.74 -6.30
N LYS A 60 10.25 -4.93 -5.71
CA LYS A 60 11.21 -5.33 -4.67
C LYS A 60 11.04 -4.51 -3.40
N ILE A 61 9.90 -4.70 -2.73
CA ILE A 61 9.64 -4.13 -1.42
C ILE A 61 9.94 -5.13 -0.30
N GLU A 62 10.48 -4.65 0.81
CA GLU A 62 10.58 -5.41 2.05
C GLU A 62 9.41 -5.03 2.96
N ILE A 63 8.76 -6.04 3.54
CA ILE A 63 7.61 -5.83 4.41
C ILE A 63 8.07 -5.90 5.86
N ILE A 64 7.89 -4.80 6.58
CA ILE A 64 8.12 -4.72 8.02
C ILE A 64 6.92 -5.37 8.72
N LYS A 65 7.13 -6.55 9.30
CA LYS A 65 6.05 -7.39 9.86
C LYS A 65 5.38 -6.81 11.11
N ASP A 66 6.05 -5.89 11.80
CA ASP A 66 5.59 -5.37 13.10
C ASP A 66 4.72 -4.11 12.99
N PHE A 67 4.37 -3.70 11.76
CA PHE A 67 3.47 -2.57 11.51
C PHE A 67 2.22 -3.03 10.74
N ARG A 68 1.06 -3.01 11.41
CA ARG A 68 -0.28 -3.16 10.81
C ARG A 68 -1.23 -2.19 11.51
N LYS A 69 -1.99 -1.43 10.73
CA LYS A 69 -3.04 -0.53 11.24
C LYS A 69 -4.32 -0.73 10.45
N GLU A 70 -5.42 -0.89 11.17
CA GLU A 70 -6.78 -0.93 10.61
C GLU A 70 -7.44 0.42 10.88
N ILE A 71 -8.21 0.90 9.90
CA ILE A 71 -8.95 2.16 9.94
C ILE A 71 -10.40 1.82 9.55
N GLU A 72 -11.36 2.25 10.38
CA GLU A 72 -12.81 2.12 10.16
C GLU A 72 -13.40 3.39 9.55
#